data_AF-A0A416DTZ2-F1
#
_entry.id   AF-A0A416DTZ2-F1
#
_cell.length_a   1.000
_cell.length_b   1.000
_cell.length_c   1.000
_cell.angle_alpha   90.00
_cell.angle_beta   90.00
_cell.angle_gamma   90.00
#
_symmetry.space_group_name_H-M   'P 1'
#
loop_
_entity.id
_entity.type
_entity.pdbx_description
1 polymer ?
#
loop_
_entity_poly.entity_id
_entity_poly.type
_entity_poly.pdbx_seq_one_letter_code
_entity_poly.pdbx_strand_id
1 'polypeptide(L)'
;MIVDKIENNIWTRTDTDENEVLCKIESLGNNVYKATNRFTKITAEIVPIDDYKTLIRCIENKQADKNGVYRKTKKLADHNTSWLNYMCQEIGFVRKAKPTE
;
A
#
# COMPACT_ATOMS: atom_id res chain seq x y z
N MET A 1 -11.47 -3.34 18.03
CA MET A 1 -10.16 -4.01 18.16
C MET A 1 -9.58 -4.13 16.77
N ILE A 2 -8.33 -3.71 16.58
CA ILE A 2 -7.70 -3.78 15.25
C ILE A 2 -7.07 -5.15 15.05
N VAL A 3 -7.42 -5.79 13.93
CA VAL A 3 -6.85 -7.08 13.53
C VAL A 3 -6.30 -6.99 12.12
N ASP A 4 -5.09 -7.52 11.95
CA ASP A 4 -4.42 -7.64 10.67
C ASP A 4 -4.45 -9.11 10.22
N LYS A 5 -4.73 -9.35 8.93
CA LYS A 5 -4.79 -10.68 8.33
C LYS A 5 -4.12 -10.71 6.97
N ILE A 6 -3.40 -11.79 6.65
CA ILE A 6 -2.81 -12.03 5.34
C ILE A 6 -3.39 -13.32 4.75
N GLU A 7 -4.05 -13.21 3.59
CA GLU A 7 -4.55 -14.35 2.82
C GLU A 7 -4.38 -14.08 1.32
N ASN A 8 -3.95 -15.08 0.54
CA ASN A 8 -3.84 -14.98 -0.93
C ASN A 8 -3.05 -13.74 -1.41
N ASN A 9 -1.94 -13.39 -0.75
CA ASN A 9 -1.14 -12.19 -1.02
C ASN A 9 -1.87 -10.85 -0.82
N ILE A 10 -2.90 -10.87 0.01
CA ILE A 10 -3.68 -9.71 0.40
C ILE A 10 -3.55 -9.54 1.91
N TRP A 11 -2.97 -8.43 2.33
CA TRP A 11 -3.01 -7.97 3.70
C TRP A 11 -4.24 -7.08 3.91
N THR A 12 -4.99 -7.32 4.96
CA THR A 12 -6.20 -6.56 5.32
C THR A 12 -6.14 -6.17 6.78
N ARG A 13 -6.43 -4.89 7.06
CA ARG A 13 -6.62 -4.34 8.41
C ARG A 13 -8.08 -4.01 8.63
N THR A 14 -8.65 -4.58 9.68
CA THR A 14 -10.06 -4.45 10.02
C THR A 14 -10.20 -3.93 11.45
N ASP A 15 -11.12 -2.99 11.66
CA ASP A 15 -11.64 -2.72 13.00
C ASP A 15 -12.83 -3.65 13.27
N THR A 16 -12.65 -4.58 14.20
CA THR A 16 -13.70 -5.56 14.54
C THR A 16 -14.84 -4.94 15.33
N ASP A 17 -14.64 -3.80 15.98
CA ASP A 17 -15.69 -3.17 16.80
C ASP A 17 -16.70 -2.45 15.89
N GLU A 18 -16.19 -1.82 14.83
CA GLU A 18 -17.01 -1.14 13.81
C GLU A 18 -17.35 -2.04 12.61
N ASN A 19 -16.79 -3.25 12.55
CA ASN A 19 -16.87 -4.17 11.42
C ASN A 19 -16.48 -3.48 10.08
N GLU A 20 -15.48 -2.60 10.11
CA GLU A 20 -15.02 -1.79 8.98
C GLU A 20 -13.63 -2.23 8.52
N VAL A 21 -13.45 -2.42 7.20
CA VAL A 21 -12.14 -2.61 6.59
C VAL A 21 -11.46 -1.25 6.45
N LEU A 22 -10.43 -1.02 7.27
CA LEU A 22 -9.68 0.24 7.27
C LEU A 22 -8.74 0.33 6.08
N CYS A 23 -8.06 -0.77 5.74
CA CYS A 23 -7.10 -0.80 4.66
C CYS A 23 -6.91 -2.21 4.11
N LYS A 24 -6.61 -2.29 2.81
CA LYS A 24 -6.21 -3.50 2.13
C LYS A 24 -5.01 -3.22 1.23
N ILE A 25 -4.01 -4.10 1.28
CA ILE A 25 -2.82 -4.06 0.43
C ILE A 25 -2.71 -5.40 -0.30
N GLU A 26 -2.70 -5.34 -1.63
CA GLU A 26 -2.66 -6.50 -2.52
C GLU A 26 -1.32 -6.52 -3.26
N SER A 27 -0.63 -7.66 -3.27
CA SER A 27 0.44 -7.91 -4.24
C SER A 27 -0.18 -8.38 -5.54
N LEU A 28 0.02 -7.62 -6.62
CA LEU A 28 -0.47 -7.95 -7.96
C LEU A 28 0.53 -8.76 -8.79
N GLY A 29 1.68 -9.12 -8.20
CA GLY A 29 2.81 -9.73 -8.90
C GLY A 29 3.70 -8.70 -9.58
N ASN A 30 4.87 -9.15 -10.07
CA ASN A 30 5.85 -8.32 -10.78
C ASN A 30 6.21 -7.03 -10.03
N ASN A 31 6.37 -7.09 -8.70
CA ASN A 31 6.69 -5.95 -7.84
C ASN A 31 5.64 -4.82 -7.86
N VAL A 32 4.41 -5.11 -8.28
CA VAL A 32 3.30 -4.16 -8.27
C VAL A 32 2.41 -4.40 -7.07
N TYR A 33 2.14 -3.34 -6.32
CA TYR A 33 1.33 -3.38 -5.12
C TYR A 33 0.21 -2.36 -5.21
N LYS A 34 -0.96 -2.72 -4.68
CA LYS A 34 -2.14 -1.87 -4.66
C LYS A 34 -2.67 -1.74 -3.25
N ALA A 35 -2.69 -0.52 -2.73
CA ALA A 35 -3.37 -0.18 -1.49
C ALA A 35 -4.73 0.46 -1.76
N THR A 36 -5.72 0.07 -0.97
CA THR A 36 -7.06 0.67 -0.96
C THR A 36 -7.47 0.92 0.48
N ASN A 37 -7.90 2.15 0.77
CA ASN A 37 -8.65 2.50 1.97
C ASN A 37 -9.88 3.32 1.54
N ARG A 38 -10.68 3.77 2.50
CA ARG A 38 -11.90 4.55 2.23
C ARG A 38 -11.71 5.81 1.38
N PHE A 39 -10.53 6.43 1.43
CA PHE A 39 -10.26 7.73 0.81
C PHE A 39 -9.39 7.64 -0.44
N THR A 40 -8.46 6.68 -0.48
CA THR A 40 -7.42 6.60 -1.50
C THR A 40 -7.27 5.18 -2.01
N LYS A 41 -6.93 5.10 -3.29
CA LYS A 41 -6.54 3.87 -3.97
C LYS A 41 -5.27 4.17 -4.76
N ILE A 42 -4.19 3.51 -4.41
CA ILE A 42 -2.90 3.71 -5.05
C ILE A 42 -2.31 2.38 -5.50
N THR A 43 -1.78 2.38 -6.73
CA THR A 43 -1.04 1.29 -7.32
C THR A 43 0.35 1.79 -7.65
N ALA A 44 1.38 1.10 -7.15
CA ALA A 44 2.76 1.45 -7.40
C ALA A 44 3.60 0.20 -7.68
N GLU A 45 4.59 0.37 -8.53
CA GLU A 45 5.69 -0.57 -8.69
C GLU A 45 6.77 -0.22 -7.65
N ILE A 46 7.20 -1.23 -6.88
CA ILE A 46 8.18 -1.08 -5.79
C ILE A 46 9.24 -2.16 -5.97
N VAL A 47 10.40 -1.77 -6.48
CA VAL A 47 11.51 -2.70 -6.78
C VAL A 47 12.68 -2.41 -5.85
N PRO A 48 13.04 -3.33 -4.93
CA PRO A 48 14.27 -3.19 -4.16
C PRO A 48 15.47 -3.36 -5.10
N ILE A 49 16.29 -2.32 -5.24
CA ILE A 49 17.49 -2.34 -6.11
C ILE A 49 18.65 -2.96 -5.31
N ASP A 50 18.93 -2.41 -4.14
CA ASP A 50 19.95 -2.88 -3.20
C ASP A 50 19.39 -2.82 -1.77
N ASP A 51 20.24 -2.91 -0.75
CA ASP A 51 19.82 -2.89 0.65
C ASP A 51 19.38 -1.49 1.11
N TYR A 52 19.77 -0.41 0.43
CA TYR A 52 19.48 0.97 0.82
C TYR A 52 18.58 1.70 -0.18
N LYS A 53 18.45 1.16 -1.40
CA LYS A 53 17.76 1.79 -2.51
C LYS A 53 16.58 0.96 -2.97
N THR A 54 15.42 1.61 -3.01
CA THR A 54 14.19 1.06 -3.59
C THR A 54 13.70 2.01 -4.69
N LEU A 55 13.47 1.48 -5.88
CA LEU A 55 12.76 2.20 -6.93
C LEU A 55 11.28 2.16 -6.62
N ILE A 56 10.66 3.33 -6.52
CA ILE A 56 9.22 3.46 -6.33
C ILE A 56 8.65 4.24 -7.49
N ARG A 57 7.70 3.65 -8.22
CA ARG A 57 7.02 4.28 -9.34
C ARG A 57 5.52 4.22 -9.15
N CYS A 58 4.87 5.37 -9.03
CA CYS A 58 3.41 5.46 -9.02
C CYS A 58 2.87 5.06 -10.41
N ILE A 59 1.99 4.06 -10.46
CA ILE A 59 1.26 3.67 -11.68
C ILE A 59 -0.08 4.41 -11.72
N GLU A 60 -0.82 4.37 -10.61
CA GLU A 60 -2.13 5.00 -10.51
C GLU A 60 -2.38 5.49 -9.08
N ASN A 61 -2.80 6.74 -8.93
CA ASN A 61 -3.23 7.31 -7.66
C ASN A 61 -4.65 7.86 -7.85
N LYS A 62 -5.58 7.41 -7.02
CA LYS A 62 -6.98 7.81 -7.04
C LYS A 62 -7.44 8.23 -5.66
N GLN A 63 -8.36 9.19 -5.64
CA GLN A 63 -9.05 9.63 -4.44
C GLN A 63 -10.56 9.41 -4.62
N ALA A 64 -11.23 8.94 -3.58
CA ALA A 64 -12.68 8.82 -3.56
C ALA A 64 -13.32 10.21 -3.57
N ASP A 65 -14.31 10.40 -4.44
CA ASP A 65 -15.18 11.57 -4.39
C ASP A 65 -16.25 11.44 -3.29
N LYS A 66 -17.10 12.45 -3.15
CA LYS A 66 -18.20 12.48 -2.16
C LYS A 66 -19.20 11.33 -2.29
N ASN A 67 -19.22 10.65 -3.44
CA ASN A 67 -20.09 9.51 -3.72
C ASN A 67 -19.34 8.16 -3.59
N GLY A 68 -18.09 8.17 -3.12
CA GLY A 68 -17.25 6.97 -2.99
C GLY A 68 -16.62 6.50 -4.30
N VAL A 69 -16.72 7.27 -5.39
CA VAL A 69 -16.14 6.89 -6.69
C VAL A 69 -14.68 7.33 -6.75
N TYR A 70 -13.77 6.40 -6.97
CA TYR A 70 -12.35 6.69 -7.09
C TYR A 70 -12.01 7.38 -8.42
N ARG A 71 -11.51 8.61 -8.35
CA ARG A 71 -11.06 9.41 -9.51
C ARG A 71 -9.55 9.59 -9.50
N LYS A 72 -8.91 9.51 -10.68
CA LYS A 72 -7.46 9.72 -10.83
C LYS A 72 -7.06 11.11 -10.32
N THR A 73 -5.97 11.19 -9.56
CA THR A 73 -5.43 12.44 -9.04
C THR A 73 -3.91 12.39 -8.92
N LYS A 74 -3.25 13.53 -9.10
CA LYS A 74 -1.81 13.68 -8.86
C LYS A 74 -1.50 14.12 -7.42
N LYS A 75 -2.51 14.56 -6.66
CA LYS A 75 -2.31 15.05 -5.29
C LYS A 75 -1.87 13.92 -4.37
N LEU A 76 -0.89 14.22 -3.50
CA LEU A 76 -0.36 13.31 -2.48
C LEU A 76 0.18 11.98 -3.03
N ALA A 77 0.48 11.88 -4.33
CA ALA A 77 0.95 10.64 -4.93
C ALA A 77 2.26 10.17 -4.28
N ASP A 78 3.23 11.07 -4.10
CA ASP A 78 4.53 10.74 -3.50
C ASP A 78 4.43 10.33 -2.03
N HIS A 79 3.53 10.96 -1.28
CA HIS A 79 3.27 10.60 0.11
C HIS A 79 2.62 9.20 0.19
N ASN A 80 1.59 8.96 -0.63
CA ASN A 80 0.89 7.69 -0.67
C ASN A 80 1.80 6.55 -1.15
N THR A 81 2.69 6.78 -2.12
CA THR A 81 3.65 5.76 -2.57
C THR A 81 4.71 5.48 -1.52
N SER A 82 5.20 6.50 -0.82
CA SER A 82 6.16 6.33 0.27
C SER A 82 5.55 5.53 1.43
N TRP A 83 4.31 5.85 1.81
CA TRP A 83 3.57 5.09 2.80
C TRP A 83 3.32 3.64 2.35
N LEU A 84 2.93 3.42 1.08
CA LEU A 84 2.73 2.06 0.56
C LEU A 84 4.03 1.25 0.61
N ASN A 85 5.17 1.84 0.22
CA ASN A 85 6.46 1.17 0.33
C ASN A 85 6.78 0.77 1.77
N TYR A 86 6.62 1.69 2.72
CA TYR A 86 6.82 1.40 4.13
C TYR A 86 5.92 0.24 4.60
N MET A 87 4.64 0.25 4.25
CA MET A 87 3.72 -0.83 4.61
C MET A 87 4.11 -2.16 3.97
N CYS A 88 4.49 -2.17 2.70
CA CYS A 88 4.96 -3.39 2.04
C CYS A 88 6.21 -3.97 2.71
N GLN A 89 7.09 -3.12 3.26
CA GLN A 89 8.24 -3.55 4.05
C GLN A 89 7.84 -4.12 5.41
N GLU A 90 6.90 -3.48 6.12
CA GLU A 90 6.40 -3.97 7.41
C GLU A 90 5.66 -5.31 7.30
N ILE A 91 4.87 -5.47 6.24
CA ILE A 91 4.10 -6.70 5.96
C ILE A 91 5.02 -7.85 5.49
N GLY A 92 6.22 -7.53 4.99
CA GLY A 92 7.15 -8.51 4.42
C GLY A 92 6.92 -8.80 2.93
N PHE A 93 6.12 -8.00 2.25
CA PHE A 93 5.96 -8.06 0.78
C PHE A 93 7.19 -7.56 0.03
N VAL A 94 7.96 -6.66 0.64
CA VAL A 94 9.23 -6.13 0.14
C VAL A 94 10.27 -6.26 1.26
N ARG A 95 11.52 -6.55 0.92
CA ARG A 95 12.60 -6.64 1.93
C ARG A 95 12.85 -5.29 2.60
N LYS A 96 13.10 -5.30 3.92
CA LYS A 96 13.62 -4.14 4.66
C LYS A 96 15.10 -3.93 4.37
N ALA A 97 15.52 -2.67 4.38
CA ALA A 97 16.93 -2.32 4.41
C ALA A 97 17.60 -2.86 5.68
N LYS A 98 18.80 -3.43 5.56
CA LYS A 98 19.61 -3.78 6.74
C LYS A 98 20.32 -2.50 7.23
N PRO A 99 20.34 -2.21 8.54
CA PRO A 99 21.23 -1.19 9.07
C PRO A 99 22.68 -1.61 8.77
N THR A 100 23.51 -0.69 8.28
CA THR A 100 24.96 -0.91 8.22
C THR A 100 25.48 -1.00 9.65
N GLU A 101 26.15 -2.11 10.00
CA GLU A 101 26.87 -2.26 11.28
C GLU A 101 28.05 -1.28 11.41
#